data_AF-A0A0L0F2G9-F1
#
_entry.id   AF-A0A0L0F2G9-F1
#
_cell.length_a   1.000
_cell.length_b   1.000
_cell.length_c   1.000
_cell.angle_alpha   90.00
_cell.angle_beta   90.00
_cell.angle_gamma   90.00
#
_symmetry.space_group_name_H-M   'P 1'
#
loop_
_entity.id
_entity.type
_entity.pdbx_description
1 polymer ?
#
loop_
_entity_poly.entity_id
_entity_poly.type
_entity_poly.pdbx_seq_one_letter_code
_entity_poly.pdbx_strand_id
1 'polypeptide(L)' 'FGPFFIEPVIAGLEPNTNKPFICAMDLLGCENVTNDFVVAGTCADSLYGMCESLWEPDL' A
#
# COMPACT_ATOMS: atom_id res chain seq x y z
N PHE A 1 -18.54 11.75 -13.41
CA PHE A 1 -18.04 11.13 -12.17
C PHE A 1 -18.47 9.68 -12.13
N GLY A 2 -17.62 8.77 -12.61
CA GLY A 2 -17.85 7.33 -12.65
C GLY A 2 -16.50 6.61 -12.53
N PRO A 3 -15.94 6.53 -11.31
CA PRO A 3 -14.61 5.96 -11.10
C PRO A 3 -14.61 4.45 -11.33
N PHE A 4 -13.42 3.88 -11.49
CA PHE A 4 -13.25 2.45 -11.34
C PHE A 4 -13.33 2.11 -9.85
N PHE A 5 -14.20 1.16 -9.49
CA PHE A 5 -14.38 0.69 -8.11
C PHE A 5 -13.23 -0.25 -7.72
N ILE A 6 -12.02 0.29 -7.68
CA ILE A 6 -10.79 -0.40 -7.33
C ILE A 6 -9.98 0.45 -6.36
N GLU A 7 -9.15 -0.20 -5.56
CA GLU A 7 -8.16 0.41 -4.67
C GLU A 7 -6.80 -0.21 -5.03
N PRO A 8 -6.01 0.41 -5.92
CA PRO A 8 -4.78 -0.20 -6.41
C PRO A 8 -3.69 -0.16 -5.34
N VAL A 9 -2.87 -1.21 -5.33
CA VAL A 9 -1.61 -1.31 -4.58
C VAL A 9 -0.46 -1.34 -5.55
N ILE A 10 0.53 -0.47 -5.34
CA ILE A 10 1.73 -0.31 -6.14
C ILE A 10 2.92 -0.69 -5.27
N ALA A 11 3.79 -1.55 -5.79
CA ALA A 11 5.05 -1.92 -5.17
C ALA A 11 6.15 -2.02 -6.22
N GLY A 12 7.35 -1.56 -5.90
CA GLY A 12 8.49 -1.62 -6.80
C GLY A 12 9.81 -1.20 -6.17
N LEU A 13 10.88 -1.35 -6.94
CA LEU A 13 12.22 -0.88 -6.60
C LEU A 13 12.64 0.16 -7.63
N GLU A 14 13.25 1.26 -7.17
CA GLU A 14 13.83 2.23 -8.10
C GLU A 14 15.03 1.59 -8.84
N PRO A 15 15.09 1.64 -10.18
CA PRO A 15 16.04 0.84 -10.97
C PRO A 15 17.53 1.06 -10.67
N ASN A 16 17.93 2.25 -10.20
CA ASN A 16 19.34 2.61 -10.04
C ASN A 16 19.82 2.49 -8.59
N THR A 17 18.94 2.76 -7.63
CA THR A 17 19.23 2.78 -6.18
C THR A 17 18.72 1.54 -5.47
N ASN A 18 17.86 0.75 -6.12
CA ASN A 18 17.09 -0.34 -5.50
C ASN A 18 16.27 0.13 -4.28
N LYS A 19 15.95 1.41 -4.19
CA LYS A 19 15.15 1.94 -3.08
C LYS A 19 13.72 1.37 -3.18
N PRO A 20 13.20 0.73 -2.12
CA PRO A 20 11.82 0.27 -2.09
C PRO A 20 10.83 1.43 -2.18
N PHE A 21 9.72 1.19 -2.88
CA PHE A 21 8.58 2.08 -2.97
C PHE A 21 7.29 1.28 -2.89
N ILE A 22 6.39 1.71 -1.99
CA ILE A 22 5.03 1.20 -1.89
C ILE A 22 4.04 2.37 -1.83
N CYS A 23 2.86 2.18 -2.43
CA CYS A 23 1.77 3.14 -2.41
C CYS A 23 0.44 2.42 -2.61
N ALA A 24 -0.61 2.85 -1.91
CA ALA A 24 -1.98 2.48 -2.24
C ALA A 24 -2.76 3.71 -2.69
N MET A 25 -3.85 3.51 -3.44
CA MET A 25 -4.76 4.61 -3.79
C MET A 25 -6.21 4.28 -3.47
N ASP A 26 -6.99 5.31 -3.15
CA ASP A 26 -8.44 5.18 -3.13
C ASP A 26 -9.03 5.15 -4.55
N LEU A 27 -10.33 4.90 -4.65
CA LEU A 27 -11.07 4.85 -5.93
C LEU A 27 -11.10 6.18 -6.71
N LEU A 28 -10.67 7.29 -6.10
CA LEU A 28 -10.58 8.61 -6.74
C LEU A 28 -9.13 8.99 -7.08
N GLY A 29 -8.14 8.17 -6.70
CA GLY A 29 -6.73 8.40 -6.96
C GLY A 29 -5.99 9.15 -5.85
N CYS A 30 -6.54 9.22 -4.63
CA CYS A 30 -5.80 9.75 -3.47
C CYS A 30 -4.67 8.80 -3.11
N GLU A 31 -3.43 9.28 -3.16
CA GLU A 31 -2.23 8.48 -2.89
C GLU A 31 -1.91 8.36 -1.40
N ASN A 32 -1.58 7.14 -0.97
CA ASN A 32 -1.06 6.82 0.34
C ASN A 32 0.35 6.23 0.20
N VAL A 33 1.37 7.08 0.31
CA VAL A 33 2.79 6.70 0.20
C VAL A 33 3.37 6.55 1.60
N THR A 34 3.94 5.38 1.89
CA THR A 34 4.54 5.06 3.20
C THR A 34 5.74 4.13 3.04
N ASN A 35 6.50 3.91 4.12
CA ASN A 35 7.68 3.04 4.15
C ASN A 35 7.46 1.75 4.95
N ASP A 36 6.28 1.54 5.54
CA ASP A 36 5.94 0.36 6.33
C ASP A 36 5.16 -0.67 5.51
N PHE A 37 3.85 -0.49 5.35
CA PHE A 37 2.98 -1.38 4.62
C PHE A 37 1.77 -0.62 4.06
N VAL A 38 1.13 -1.20 3.05
CA VAL A 38 -0.14 -0.72 2.52
C VAL A 38 -1.11 -1.90 2.40
N VAL A 39 -2.40 -1.65 2.63
CA VAL A 39 -3.45 -2.67 2.58
C VAL A 39 -4.62 -2.17 1.74
N ALA A 40 -5.31 -3.09 1.06
CA ALA A 40 -6.49 -2.80 0.25
C ALA A 40 -7.44 -4.01 0.22
N GLY A 41 -8.70 -3.78 -0.16
CA GLY A 41 -9.70 -4.82 -0.32
C GLY A 41 -10.58 -5.06 0.91
N THR A 42 -11.45 -6.05 0.83
CA THR A 42 -12.58 -6.23 1.77
C THR A 42 -12.17 -6.60 3.20
N CYS A 43 -10.93 -7.06 3.41
CA CYS A 43 -10.39 -7.40 4.72
C CYS A 43 -9.32 -6.40 5.21
N ALA A 44 -9.31 -5.17 4.69
CA ALA A 44 -8.32 -4.15 5.04
C ALA A 44 -8.19 -3.94 6.56
N ASP A 45 -9.30 -3.91 7.32
CA ASP A 45 -9.26 -3.76 8.78
C ASP A 45 -8.50 -4.90 9.48
N SER A 46 -8.73 -6.14 9.04
CA SER A 46 -8.01 -7.30 9.55
C SER A 46 -6.53 -7.25 9.16
N LEU A 47 -6.22 -6.79 7.95
CA LEU A 47 -4.84 -6.65 7.48
C LEU A 47 -4.10 -5.56 8.26
N TYR A 48 -4.74 -4.43 8.57
CA TYR A 48 -4.17 -3.41 9.45
C TYR A 48 -3.80 -4.01 10.81
N GLY A 49 -4.71 -4.75 11.47
CA GLY A 49 -4.40 -5.38 12.75
C GLY A 49 -3.22 -6.36 12.69
N MET A 50 -3.09 -7.10 11.58
CA MET A 50 -1.98 -8.04 11.37
C MET A 50 -0.67 -7.33 11.06
N CYS A 51 -0.68 -6.36 10.14
CA CYS A 51 0.52 -5.64 9.72
C CYS A 51 1.09 -4.80 10.86
N GLU A 52 0.26 -4.08 11.61
CA GLU A 52 0.69 -3.32 12.80
C GLU A 52 1.33 -4.21 13.88
N SER A 53 0.91 -5.48 13.97
CA SER A 53 1.42 -6.39 15.00
C SER A 53 2.69 -7.15 14.58
N LEU A 54 2.90 -7.35 13.28
CA LEU A 54 3.92 -8.26 12.75
C LEU A 54 5.01 -7.57 11.94
N TRP A 55 4.74 -6.36 11.42
CA TRP A 55 5.71 -5.63 10.63
C TRP A 55 6.85 -5.11 11.52
N GLU A 56 8.07 -5.25 11.03
CA GLU A 56 9.26 -4.60 11.58
C GLU A 56 10.12 -4.07 10.42
N PRO A 57 10.83 -2.94 10.62
CA PRO A 57 11.67 -2.37 9.58
C PRO A 57 12.84 -3.29 9.22
N ASP A 58 13.25 -3.25 7.95
CA ASP A 58 14.43 -3.97 7.41
C ASP A 58 14.38 -5.51 7.48
N LEU A 59 13.17 -6.10 7.37
CA LEU A 59 12.94 -7.54 7.16
C LEU A 59 13.40 -8.07 5.79
#